data_AF-A0A2C6D112-F1
#
_entry.id   AF-A0A2C6D112-F1
#
_cell.length_a   1.000
_cell.length_b   1.000
_cell.length_c   1.000
_cell.angle_alpha   90.00
_cell.angle_beta   90.00
_cell.angle_gamma   90.00
#
_symmetry.space_group_name_H-M   'P 1'
#
loop_
_entity.id
_entity.type
_entity.pdbx_description
1 polymer ?
#
loop_
_entity_poly.entity_id
_entity_poly.type
_entity_poly.pdbx_seq_one_letter_code
_entity_poly.pdbx_strand_id
1 'polypeptide(L)'
;MCSIQYCFMRLFSIFSVCFLLFFTGCARYSAADEVNEPSGTELSQQLLSEQKAGRDAKTAYETLAELDPKKLVAELNNKNKKLAFWINIYNGMVQYLLAEQPDLWESRNTFFSEKRFTVAGELLSLENVEHGIIRGGEAKLGLGFIPQLFPGKFKRSFKIKGGDPRIHFALNCGAIDCPPVEIYEPATVDARLDYRSKTYLTKVTEVDDSEEVIRTTPLFSWFRGDFRAYDGIDDFLVHFGIITEEQKSYSKDFKDYDWTLETDVWAED
;
A
#
# COMPACT_ATOMS: atom_id res chain seq x y z
N MET A 1 -85.10 27.45 -59.81
CA MET A 1 -84.54 28.66 -60.44
C MET A 1 -84.38 29.71 -59.36
N CYS A 2 -83.18 30.30 -59.24
CA CYS A 2 -82.78 31.58 -58.64
C CYS A 2 -83.66 32.19 -57.52
N SER A 3 -83.16 32.60 -56.34
CA SER A 3 -82.05 33.55 -56.18
C SER A 3 -81.63 33.68 -54.70
N ILE A 4 -80.38 34.10 -54.54
CA ILE A 4 -79.62 34.48 -53.34
C ILE A 4 -80.03 35.92 -52.91
N GLN A 5 -80.13 36.25 -51.61
CA GLN A 5 -79.27 37.17 -50.78
C GLN A 5 -80.22 37.89 -49.78
N TYR A 6 -79.93 38.35 -48.55
CA TYR A 6 -78.74 38.72 -47.76
C TYR A 6 -79.12 38.69 -46.26
N CYS A 7 -78.09 38.71 -45.39
CA CYS A 7 -77.92 39.62 -44.23
C CYS A 7 -77.68 38.98 -42.84
N PHE A 8 -76.43 39.11 -42.38
CA PHE A 8 -75.93 39.42 -41.02
C PHE A 8 -76.78 39.07 -39.78
N MET A 9 -76.18 38.32 -38.83
CA MET A 9 -75.77 38.87 -37.52
C MET A 9 -74.94 37.85 -36.71
N ARG A 10 -73.91 38.35 -36.03
CA ARG A 10 -73.02 37.68 -35.06
C ARG A 10 -73.79 37.04 -33.90
N LEU A 11 -73.28 35.95 -33.30
CA LEU A 11 -73.08 35.86 -31.85
C LEU A 11 -72.28 34.61 -31.42
N PHE A 12 -71.24 34.89 -30.63
CA PHE A 12 -70.40 34.08 -29.76
C PHE A 12 -70.83 32.64 -29.46
N SER A 13 -69.86 31.70 -29.57
CA SER A 13 -69.77 30.59 -28.63
C SER A 13 -68.31 30.29 -28.29
N ILE A 14 -68.08 30.11 -26.99
CA ILE A 14 -66.81 30.12 -26.29
C ILE A 14 -66.11 28.75 -26.49
N PHE A 15 -64.93 28.74 -27.11
CA PHE A 15 -64.05 27.58 -27.11
C PHE A 15 -63.33 27.50 -25.76
N SER A 16 -63.84 26.69 -24.84
CA SER A 16 -63.14 26.32 -23.61
C SER A 16 -62.23 25.13 -23.91
N VAL A 17 -60.93 25.38 -24.09
CA VAL A 17 -59.91 24.34 -24.23
C VAL A 17 -59.63 23.79 -22.82
N CYS A 18 -60.09 22.57 -22.55
CA CYS A 18 -59.68 21.81 -21.37
C CYS A 18 -58.18 21.51 -21.45
N PHE A 19 -57.38 22.23 -20.65
CA PHE A 19 -55.97 21.93 -20.42
C PHE A 19 -55.88 20.77 -19.42
N LEU A 20 -55.80 19.54 -19.92
CA LEU A 20 -55.45 18.36 -19.12
C LEU A 20 -53.98 18.48 -18.70
N LEU A 21 -53.75 18.93 -17.46
CA LEU A 21 -52.46 18.84 -16.80
C LEU A 21 -52.14 17.35 -16.59
N PHE A 22 -51.35 16.78 -17.49
CA PHE A 22 -50.56 15.59 -17.19
C PHE A 22 -49.54 15.99 -16.13
N PHE A 23 -49.84 15.68 -14.86
CA PHE A 23 -48.82 15.58 -13.84
C PHE A 23 -47.91 14.41 -14.21
N THR A 24 -46.86 14.67 -14.97
CA THR A 24 -45.67 13.84 -14.92
C THR A 24 -45.12 13.97 -13.51
N GLY A 25 -45.43 12.98 -12.68
CA GLY A 25 -44.73 12.80 -11.43
C GLY A 25 -43.25 12.65 -11.74
N CYS A 26 -42.47 13.73 -11.57
CA CYS A 26 -41.05 13.61 -11.35
C CYS A 26 -40.91 12.82 -10.04
N ALA A 27 -40.83 11.50 -10.16
CA ALA A 27 -40.18 10.70 -9.15
C ALA A 27 -38.80 11.32 -8.99
N ARG A 28 -38.61 12.07 -7.91
CA ARG A 28 -37.29 12.45 -7.45
C ARG A 28 -36.57 11.12 -7.24
N TYR A 29 -35.68 10.79 -8.16
CA TYR A 29 -34.57 9.90 -7.86
C TYR A 29 -33.86 10.58 -6.69
N SER A 30 -34.21 10.17 -5.47
CA SER A 30 -33.30 10.31 -4.35
C SER A 30 -32.00 9.71 -4.82
N ALA A 31 -30.91 10.48 -4.74
CA ALA A 31 -29.57 9.91 -4.85
C ALA A 31 -29.58 8.65 -3.97
N ALA A 32 -29.42 7.48 -4.60
CA ALA A 32 -29.09 6.29 -3.85
C ALA A 32 -27.93 6.68 -2.96
N ASP A 33 -28.01 6.34 -1.67
CA ASP A 33 -26.84 6.42 -0.79
C ASP A 33 -25.67 5.83 -1.59
N GLU A 34 -24.68 6.65 -1.94
CA GLU A 34 -23.41 6.13 -2.41
C GLU A 34 -22.93 5.26 -1.26
N VAL A 35 -23.12 3.94 -1.37
CA VAL A 35 -22.39 3.00 -0.55
C VAL A 35 -20.94 3.31 -0.85
N ASN A 36 -20.31 4.06 0.06
CA ASN A 36 -18.94 4.48 -0.09
C ASN A 36 -18.11 3.20 -0.13
N GLU A 37 -17.73 2.77 -1.33
CA GLU A 37 -16.86 1.60 -1.50
C GLU A 37 -15.64 1.84 -0.60
N PRO A 38 -15.31 0.88 0.29
CA PRO A 38 -14.21 1.09 1.24
C PRO A 38 -12.95 1.40 0.45
N SER A 39 -12.24 2.45 0.86
CA SER A 39 -11.04 2.88 0.15
C SER A 39 -9.97 1.79 0.20
N GLY A 40 -9.07 1.76 -0.80
CA GLY A 40 -7.99 0.78 -0.81
C GLY A 40 -7.12 0.87 0.45
N THR A 41 -6.85 2.09 0.92
CA THR A 41 -6.12 2.29 2.18
C THR A 41 -6.84 1.72 3.40
N GLU A 42 -8.15 1.88 3.53
CA GLU A 42 -8.94 1.27 4.61
C GLU A 42 -8.96 -0.27 4.50
N LEU A 43 -9.16 -0.82 3.30
CA LEU A 43 -9.12 -2.27 3.08
C LEU A 43 -7.77 -2.89 3.44
N SER A 44 -6.66 -2.20 3.12
CA SER A 44 -5.32 -2.67 3.48
C SER A 44 -5.10 -2.68 5.00
N GLN A 45 -5.68 -1.72 5.72
CA GLN A 45 -5.64 -1.70 7.19
C GLN A 45 -6.54 -2.79 7.77
N GLN A 46 -7.72 -2.99 7.18
CA GLN A 46 -8.65 -4.04 7.57
C GLN A 46 -8.03 -5.44 7.44
N LEU A 47 -7.33 -5.72 6.33
CA LEU A 47 -6.60 -6.98 6.14
C LEU A 47 -5.77 -7.35 7.38
N LEU A 48 -4.97 -6.40 7.88
CA LEU A 48 -4.13 -6.59 9.05
C LEU A 48 -4.91 -6.55 10.38
N SER A 49 -5.95 -5.71 10.50
CA SER A 49 -6.70 -5.59 11.75
C SER A 49 -7.56 -6.82 12.04
N GLU A 50 -8.09 -7.49 11.01
CA GLU A 50 -8.74 -8.79 11.15
C GLU A 50 -7.74 -9.84 11.62
N GLN A 51 -6.55 -9.91 10.98
CA GLN A 51 -5.47 -10.83 11.36
C GLN A 51 -4.98 -10.60 12.80
N LYS A 52 -4.70 -9.34 13.18
CA LYS A 52 -4.28 -8.97 14.56
C LYS A 52 -5.31 -9.40 15.60
N ALA A 53 -6.58 -9.44 15.23
CA ALA A 53 -7.66 -9.87 16.10
C ALA A 53 -7.98 -11.37 16.02
N GLY A 54 -7.19 -12.16 15.29
CA GLY A 54 -7.40 -13.59 15.07
C GLY A 54 -8.66 -13.92 14.27
N ARG A 55 -9.14 -12.98 13.43
CA ARG A 55 -10.32 -13.15 12.58
C ARG A 55 -9.91 -13.41 11.13
N ASP A 56 -10.82 -14.03 10.38
CA ASP A 56 -10.62 -14.28 8.95
C ASP A 56 -10.59 -12.95 8.17
N ALA A 57 -9.50 -12.73 7.42
CA ALA A 57 -9.29 -11.54 6.62
C ALA A 57 -9.66 -11.74 5.13
N LYS A 58 -10.24 -12.90 4.78
CA LYS A 58 -10.60 -13.27 3.41
C LYS A 58 -11.47 -12.23 2.70
N THR A 59 -12.48 -11.68 3.37
CA THR A 59 -13.35 -10.65 2.77
C THR A 59 -12.57 -9.39 2.39
N ALA A 60 -11.66 -8.94 3.25
CA ALA A 60 -10.80 -7.78 2.95
C ALA A 60 -9.89 -8.10 1.75
N TYR A 61 -9.29 -9.29 1.73
CA TYR A 61 -8.46 -9.76 0.62
C TYR A 61 -9.23 -9.86 -0.71
N GLU A 62 -10.41 -10.49 -0.73
CA GLU A 62 -11.23 -10.62 -1.95
C GLU A 62 -11.66 -9.24 -2.47
N THR A 63 -12.01 -8.31 -1.59
CA THR A 63 -12.35 -6.94 -1.98
C THR A 63 -11.12 -6.20 -2.55
N LEU A 64 -9.93 -6.37 -1.97
CA LEU A 64 -8.67 -5.82 -2.50
C LEU A 64 -8.36 -6.36 -3.90
N ALA A 65 -8.67 -7.63 -4.16
CA ALA A 65 -8.45 -8.26 -5.47
C ALA A 65 -9.34 -7.65 -6.56
N GLU A 66 -10.55 -7.21 -6.21
CA GLU A 66 -11.55 -6.69 -7.14
C GLU A 66 -11.50 -5.17 -7.36
N LEU A 67 -10.65 -4.45 -6.64
CA LEU A 67 -10.51 -2.99 -6.78
C LEU A 67 -10.27 -2.54 -8.24
N ASP A 68 -10.93 -1.45 -8.66
CA ASP A 68 -10.62 -0.83 -9.95
C ASP A 68 -9.22 -0.19 -9.89
N PRO A 69 -8.27 -0.62 -10.74
CA PRO A 69 -6.89 -0.13 -10.67
C PRO A 69 -6.75 1.36 -11.01
N LYS A 70 -7.67 1.96 -11.79
CA LYS A 70 -7.64 3.40 -12.07
C LYS A 70 -8.13 4.19 -10.87
N LYS A 71 -9.22 3.76 -10.22
CA LYS A 71 -9.70 4.36 -8.97
C LYS A 71 -8.62 4.28 -7.90
N LEU A 72 -7.98 3.13 -7.72
CA LEU A 72 -6.92 2.94 -6.74
C LEU A 72 -5.69 3.84 -7.04
N VAL A 73 -5.28 3.99 -8.30
CA VAL A 73 -4.21 4.94 -8.67
C VAL A 73 -4.60 6.38 -8.33
N ALA A 74 -5.85 6.76 -8.56
CA ALA A 74 -6.35 8.11 -8.23
C ALA A 74 -6.43 8.33 -6.71
N GLU A 75 -6.76 7.31 -5.94
CA GLU A 75 -6.75 7.34 -4.48
C GLU A 75 -5.33 7.48 -3.91
N LEU A 76 -4.40 6.63 -4.37
CA LEU A 76 -2.99 6.56 -3.94
C LEU A 76 -2.13 7.66 -4.60
N ASN A 77 -2.61 8.89 -4.51
CA ASN A 77 -2.07 10.07 -5.21
C ASN A 77 -0.86 10.73 -4.56
N ASN A 78 -0.38 10.23 -3.42
CA ASN A 78 0.82 10.74 -2.75
C ASN A 78 1.68 9.60 -2.16
N LYS A 79 2.90 9.93 -1.74
CA LYS A 79 3.88 8.96 -1.21
C LYS A 79 3.35 8.24 0.03
N ASN A 80 2.76 8.95 0.98
CA ASN A 80 2.29 8.38 2.24
C ASN A 80 1.15 7.39 2.03
N LYS A 81 0.15 7.72 1.20
CA LYS A 81 -0.92 6.77 0.85
C LYS A 81 -0.36 5.51 0.20
N LYS A 82 0.59 5.65 -0.72
CA LYS A 82 1.26 4.50 -1.35
C LYS A 82 2.05 3.66 -0.34
N LEU A 83 2.81 4.28 0.54
CA LEU A 83 3.57 3.59 1.58
C LEU A 83 2.64 2.82 2.50
N ALA A 84 1.65 3.50 3.09
CA ALA A 84 0.68 2.90 4.00
C ALA A 84 -0.01 1.68 3.33
N PHE A 85 -0.55 1.88 2.14
CA PHE A 85 -1.22 0.81 1.40
C PHE A 85 -0.28 -0.37 1.10
N TRP A 86 0.86 -0.14 0.46
CA TRP A 86 1.70 -1.25 -0.02
C TRP A 86 2.48 -1.96 1.09
N ILE A 87 2.86 -1.26 2.16
CA ILE A 87 3.44 -1.90 3.35
C ILE A 87 2.40 -2.80 4.01
N ASN A 88 1.16 -2.32 4.18
CA ASN A 88 0.08 -3.11 4.74
C ASN A 88 -0.21 -4.35 3.88
N ILE A 89 -0.26 -4.19 2.55
CA ILE A 89 -0.44 -5.32 1.62
C ILE A 89 0.70 -6.32 1.76
N TYR A 90 1.96 -5.89 1.78
CA TYR A 90 3.09 -6.81 1.91
C TYR A 90 2.99 -7.61 3.22
N ASN A 91 2.89 -6.90 4.35
CA ASN A 91 2.86 -7.53 5.67
C ASN A 91 1.62 -8.42 5.83
N GLY A 92 0.46 -7.94 5.43
CA GLY A 92 -0.80 -8.68 5.54
C GLY A 92 -0.82 -9.93 4.67
N MET A 93 -0.27 -9.86 3.45
CA MET A 93 -0.20 -11.04 2.58
C MET A 93 0.83 -12.07 3.04
N VAL A 94 1.95 -11.65 3.66
CA VAL A 94 2.88 -12.59 4.31
C VAL A 94 2.13 -13.38 5.38
N GLN A 95 1.45 -12.70 6.31
CA GLN A 95 0.70 -13.35 7.39
C GLN A 95 -0.44 -14.21 6.83
N TYR A 96 -1.19 -13.70 5.84
CA TYR A 96 -2.33 -14.42 5.24
C TYR A 96 -1.90 -15.73 4.59
N LEU A 97 -0.85 -15.68 3.76
CA LEU A 97 -0.39 -16.86 3.02
C LEU A 97 0.22 -17.92 3.95
N LEU A 98 0.94 -17.50 4.99
CA LEU A 98 1.56 -18.42 5.96
C LEU A 98 0.54 -19.00 6.94
N ALA A 99 -0.52 -18.26 7.27
CA ALA A 99 -1.64 -18.79 8.05
C ALA A 99 -2.43 -19.87 7.28
N GLU A 100 -2.65 -19.65 5.98
CA GLU A 100 -3.35 -20.61 5.12
C GLU A 100 -2.49 -21.83 4.75
N GLN A 101 -1.20 -21.63 4.47
CA GLN A 101 -0.28 -22.68 3.99
C GLN A 101 1.13 -22.47 4.57
N PRO A 102 1.39 -22.93 5.81
CA PRO A 102 2.69 -22.74 6.48
C PRO A 102 3.85 -23.44 5.76
N ASP A 103 3.59 -24.56 5.07
CA ASP A 103 4.57 -25.33 4.30
C ASP A 103 5.21 -24.51 3.16
N LEU A 104 4.59 -23.40 2.75
CA LEU A 104 5.19 -22.48 1.78
C LEU A 104 6.55 -21.95 2.25
N TRP A 105 6.79 -21.86 3.56
CA TRP A 105 8.06 -21.39 4.11
C TRP A 105 9.24 -22.33 3.82
N GLU A 106 8.99 -23.62 3.55
CA GLU A 106 10.05 -24.60 3.25
C GLU A 106 10.92 -24.16 2.06
N SER A 107 10.32 -23.48 1.07
CA SER A 107 11.04 -22.84 -0.03
C SER A 107 10.85 -21.33 0.00
N ARG A 108 11.59 -20.66 0.90
CA ARG A 108 11.56 -19.20 1.07
C ARG A 108 11.70 -18.41 -0.24
N ASN A 109 12.60 -18.81 -1.14
CA ASN A 109 12.77 -18.13 -2.42
C ASN A 109 11.50 -18.24 -3.29
N THR A 110 10.91 -19.44 -3.35
CA THR A 110 9.64 -19.65 -4.07
C THR A 110 8.49 -18.89 -3.40
N PHE A 111 8.43 -18.87 -2.06
CA PHE A 111 7.42 -18.13 -1.30
C PHE A 111 7.38 -16.65 -1.70
N PHE A 112 8.53 -15.99 -1.76
CA PHE A 112 8.59 -14.57 -2.11
C PHE A 112 8.43 -14.28 -3.61
N SER A 113 8.93 -15.18 -4.48
CA SER A 113 8.99 -14.93 -5.93
C SER A 113 7.74 -15.36 -6.70
N GLU A 114 7.03 -16.40 -6.25
CA GLU A 114 5.84 -16.90 -6.93
C GLU A 114 4.65 -15.96 -6.76
N LYS A 115 3.86 -15.76 -7.82
CA LYS A 115 2.68 -14.90 -7.76
C LYS A 115 1.52 -15.65 -7.12
N ARG A 116 1.05 -15.20 -5.96
CA ARG A 116 0.07 -15.92 -5.12
C ARG A 116 -1.19 -15.14 -4.77
N PHE A 117 -1.20 -13.83 -4.97
CA PHE A 117 -2.30 -12.99 -4.54
C PHE A 117 -2.61 -11.90 -5.54
N THR A 118 -3.86 -11.44 -5.56
CA THR A 118 -4.35 -10.44 -6.50
C THR A 118 -4.61 -9.13 -5.77
N VAL A 119 -4.19 -8.01 -6.36
CA VAL A 119 -4.57 -6.66 -5.92
C VAL A 119 -4.99 -5.85 -7.13
N ALA A 120 -6.20 -5.29 -7.09
CA ALA A 120 -6.78 -4.51 -8.17
C ALA A 120 -6.68 -5.19 -9.55
N GLY A 121 -7.02 -6.49 -9.60
CA GLY A 121 -7.00 -7.33 -10.79
C GLY A 121 -5.61 -7.80 -11.28
N GLU A 122 -4.51 -7.41 -10.63
CA GLU A 122 -3.17 -7.87 -11.00
C GLU A 122 -2.71 -8.99 -10.06
N LEU A 123 -2.30 -10.12 -10.64
CA LEU A 123 -1.68 -11.23 -9.90
C LEU A 123 -0.21 -10.90 -9.59
N LEU A 124 0.12 -10.84 -8.30
CA LEU A 124 1.37 -10.35 -7.73
C LEU A 124 2.07 -11.40 -6.86
N SER A 125 3.38 -11.23 -6.72
CA SER A 125 4.22 -11.86 -5.71
C SER A 125 4.67 -10.84 -4.66
N LEU A 126 5.15 -11.31 -3.51
CA LEU A 126 5.73 -10.43 -2.48
C LEU A 126 6.93 -9.65 -3.04
N GLU A 127 7.77 -10.28 -3.86
CA GLU A 127 8.86 -9.60 -4.56
C GLU A 127 8.37 -8.52 -5.54
N ASN A 128 7.22 -8.73 -6.19
CA ASN A 128 6.65 -7.70 -7.07
C ASN A 128 6.25 -6.47 -6.27
N VAL A 129 5.72 -6.65 -5.07
CA VAL A 129 5.35 -5.56 -4.15
C VAL A 129 6.61 -4.88 -3.60
N GLU A 130 7.53 -5.64 -3.00
CA GLU A 130 8.73 -5.08 -2.37
C GLU A 130 9.63 -4.38 -3.40
N HIS A 131 10.18 -5.13 -4.36
CA HIS A 131 11.16 -4.60 -5.31
C HIS A 131 10.50 -3.74 -6.39
N GLY A 132 9.34 -4.19 -6.91
CA GLY A 132 8.68 -3.55 -8.04
C GLY A 132 7.91 -2.27 -7.69
N ILE A 133 7.45 -2.14 -6.45
CA ILE A 133 6.58 -1.03 -6.02
C ILE A 133 7.22 -0.23 -4.88
N ILE A 134 7.45 -0.83 -3.72
CA ILE A 134 7.84 -0.13 -2.48
C ILE A 134 9.26 0.44 -2.60
N ARG A 135 10.21 -0.37 -3.07
CA ARG A 135 11.60 0.04 -3.31
C ARG A 135 11.77 0.92 -4.57
N GLY A 136 10.69 1.29 -5.24
CA GLY A 136 10.73 2.18 -6.40
C GLY A 136 11.09 1.52 -7.73
N GLY A 137 11.01 0.20 -7.80
CA GLY A 137 11.27 -0.56 -9.02
C GLY A 137 12.74 -0.97 -9.16
N GLU A 138 13.41 -1.28 -8.05
CA GLU A 138 14.78 -1.79 -8.02
C GLU A 138 14.80 -3.28 -8.40
N ALA A 139 15.89 -3.73 -9.02
CA ALA A 139 16.11 -5.15 -9.32
C ALA A 139 16.54 -5.88 -8.05
N LYS A 140 16.00 -7.09 -7.82
CA LYS A 140 16.31 -7.95 -6.66
C LYS A 140 17.82 -8.12 -6.45
N LEU A 141 18.54 -8.47 -7.52
CA LEU A 141 19.99 -8.71 -7.50
C LEU A 141 20.82 -7.44 -7.78
N GLY A 142 20.22 -6.26 -7.63
CA GLY A 142 20.85 -4.98 -7.92
C GLY A 142 21.47 -4.26 -6.73
N LEU A 143 21.40 -4.83 -5.52
CA LEU A 143 21.80 -4.19 -4.25
C LEU A 143 21.17 -2.81 -4.02
N GLY A 144 20.07 -2.48 -4.72
CA GLY A 144 19.46 -1.14 -4.72
C GLY A 144 20.06 -0.13 -5.68
N PHE A 145 21.00 -0.51 -6.55
CA PHE A 145 21.64 0.39 -7.53
C PHE A 145 21.14 0.20 -8.96
N ILE A 146 20.41 -0.88 -9.23
CA ILE A 146 20.02 -1.28 -10.58
C ILE A 146 18.50 -1.29 -10.67
N PRO A 147 17.88 -0.38 -11.45
CA PRO A 147 16.44 -0.39 -11.64
C PRO A 147 16.00 -1.58 -12.51
N GLN A 148 14.76 -2.04 -12.32
CA GLN A 148 14.13 -3.02 -13.20
C GLN A 148 14.02 -2.46 -14.61
N LEU A 149 14.48 -3.22 -15.59
CA LEU A 149 14.29 -2.90 -17.00
C LEU A 149 12.86 -3.25 -17.41
N PHE A 150 12.18 -2.28 -18.01
CA PHE A 150 10.82 -2.43 -18.57
C PHE A 150 9.74 -2.95 -17.59
N PRO A 151 9.52 -2.30 -16.44
CA PRO A 151 8.43 -2.68 -15.54
C PRO A 151 7.07 -2.53 -16.24
N GLY A 152 6.16 -3.48 -16.04
CA GLY A 152 4.79 -3.45 -16.57
C GLY A 152 3.98 -2.24 -16.11
N LYS A 153 2.85 -1.96 -16.78
CA LYS A 153 2.01 -0.77 -16.53
C LYS A 153 1.57 -0.66 -15.07
N PHE A 154 1.13 -1.77 -14.46
CA PHE A 154 0.71 -1.81 -13.07
C PHE A 154 1.80 -1.28 -12.13
N LYS A 155 2.99 -1.90 -12.16
CA LYS A 155 4.15 -1.48 -11.36
C LYS A 155 4.53 -0.01 -11.61
N ARG A 156 4.51 0.45 -12.87
CA ARG A 156 4.82 1.86 -13.19
C ARG A 156 3.84 2.85 -12.55
N SER A 157 2.56 2.51 -12.46
CA SER A 157 1.54 3.37 -11.83
C SER A 157 1.69 3.43 -10.31
N PHE A 158 1.99 2.28 -9.70
CA PHE A 158 2.00 2.15 -8.24
C PHE A 158 3.34 2.45 -7.58
N LYS A 159 4.47 2.28 -8.29
CA LYS A 159 5.80 2.46 -7.68
C LYS A 159 5.96 3.76 -6.90
N ILE A 160 6.69 3.66 -5.82
CA ILE A 160 7.08 4.78 -4.97
C ILE A 160 8.34 5.38 -5.58
N LYS A 161 8.21 6.54 -6.23
CA LYS A 161 9.35 7.19 -6.90
C LYS A 161 10.44 7.50 -5.86
N GLY A 162 11.66 7.03 -6.13
CA GLY A 162 12.80 7.17 -5.22
C GLY A 162 12.87 6.14 -4.09
N GLY A 163 11.84 5.30 -3.92
CA GLY A 163 11.75 4.36 -2.81
C GLY A 163 11.65 5.06 -1.44
N ASP A 164 11.80 4.24 -0.39
CA ASP A 164 11.96 4.72 0.98
C ASP A 164 12.79 3.68 1.77
N PRO A 165 14.02 3.99 2.20
CA PRO A 165 14.88 2.99 2.86
C PRO A 165 14.35 2.52 4.22
N ARG A 166 13.46 3.28 4.87
CA ARG A 166 12.86 2.92 6.17
C ARG A 166 12.00 1.65 6.07
N ILE A 167 11.59 1.26 4.87
CA ILE A 167 10.78 0.06 4.63
C ILE A 167 11.50 -1.23 5.07
N HIS A 168 12.84 -1.24 5.04
CA HIS A 168 13.64 -2.38 5.51
C HIS A 168 13.45 -2.67 7.01
N PHE A 169 12.91 -1.71 7.75
CA PHE A 169 12.62 -1.82 9.19
C PHE A 169 11.11 -1.80 9.48
N ALA A 170 10.28 -1.95 8.45
CA ALA A 170 8.82 -1.94 8.52
C ALA A 170 8.16 -3.15 7.85
N LEU A 171 8.84 -3.78 6.89
CA LEU A 171 8.37 -4.99 6.23
C LEU A 171 8.67 -6.22 7.11
N ASN A 172 7.61 -6.93 7.51
CA ASN A 172 7.74 -8.20 8.18
C ASN A 172 7.68 -9.33 7.15
N CYS A 173 8.79 -10.04 7.03
CA CYS A 173 9.01 -11.14 6.11
C CYS A 173 8.59 -12.52 6.66
N GLY A 174 8.13 -12.62 7.91
CA GLY A 174 7.80 -13.87 8.59
C GLY A 174 8.97 -14.59 9.23
N ALA A 175 10.11 -13.92 9.46
CA ALA A 175 11.25 -14.48 10.19
C ALA A 175 11.46 -13.81 11.56
N ILE A 176 12.16 -14.51 12.48
CA ILE A 176 12.47 -14.02 13.84
C ILE A 176 13.10 -12.63 13.84
N ASP A 177 14.08 -12.39 12.96
CA ASP A 177 14.77 -11.09 12.90
C ASP A 177 13.99 -10.00 12.15
N CYS A 178 12.80 -10.30 11.61
CA CYS A 178 11.98 -9.27 10.96
C CYS A 178 11.40 -8.29 12.00
N PRO A 179 11.19 -7.00 11.65
CA PRO A 179 10.49 -6.05 12.52
C PRO A 179 9.05 -6.52 12.80
N PRO A 180 8.44 -6.14 13.93
CA PRO A 180 7.06 -6.52 14.22
C PRO A 180 6.09 -5.97 13.15
N VAL A 181 4.99 -6.67 12.91
CA VAL A 181 3.93 -6.23 12.00
C VAL A 181 3.22 -5.01 12.60
N GLU A 182 3.00 -3.99 11.77
CA GLU A 182 2.26 -2.78 12.13
C GLU A 182 1.25 -2.41 11.06
N ILE A 183 0.15 -1.78 11.48
CA ILE A 183 -0.88 -1.25 10.60
C ILE A 183 -0.57 0.22 10.33
N TYR A 184 -0.28 0.56 9.08
CA TYR A 184 0.09 1.91 8.69
C TYR A 184 -1.10 2.69 8.15
N GLU A 185 -1.29 3.91 8.65
CA GLU A 185 -2.26 4.86 8.14
C GLU A 185 -1.57 5.95 7.31
N PRO A 186 -2.20 6.46 6.22
CA PRO A 186 -1.59 7.52 5.41
C PRO A 186 -1.22 8.79 6.19
N ALA A 187 -1.94 9.09 7.27
CA ALA A 187 -1.71 10.28 8.08
C ALA A 187 -0.46 10.15 8.98
N THR A 188 -0.12 8.94 9.42
CA THR A 188 0.92 8.69 10.43
C THR A 188 2.11 7.89 9.92
N VAL A 189 1.99 7.27 8.73
CA VAL A 189 3.00 6.35 8.17
C VAL A 189 4.42 6.90 8.19
N ASP A 190 4.61 8.20 7.90
CA ASP A 190 5.94 8.80 7.88
C ASP A 190 6.60 8.78 9.27
N ALA A 191 5.89 9.28 10.29
CA ALA A 191 6.36 9.28 11.67
C ALA A 191 6.50 7.86 12.24
N ARG A 192 5.61 6.95 11.85
CA ARG A 192 5.70 5.53 12.25
C ARG A 192 6.92 4.85 11.61
N LEU A 193 7.21 5.11 10.34
CA LEU A 193 8.42 4.60 9.69
C LEU A 193 9.70 5.09 10.37
N ASP A 194 9.75 6.36 10.79
CA ASP A 194 10.88 6.90 11.55
C ASP A 194 11.04 6.20 12.90
N TYR A 195 9.93 6.08 13.64
CA TYR A 195 9.90 5.39 14.93
C TYR A 195 10.37 3.94 14.82
N ARG A 196 9.89 3.20 13.81
CA ARG A 196 10.26 1.79 13.60
C ARG A 196 11.71 1.64 13.19
N SER A 197 12.20 2.49 12.29
CA SER A 197 13.61 2.51 11.88
C SER A 197 14.52 2.73 13.09
N LYS A 198 14.23 3.76 13.89
CA LYS A 198 15.01 4.04 15.10
C LYS A 198 14.97 2.89 16.10
N THR A 199 13.77 2.38 16.40
CA THR A 199 13.58 1.32 17.40
C THR A 199 14.28 0.04 16.99
N TYR A 200 14.11 -0.38 15.74
CA TYR A 200 14.78 -1.57 15.20
C TYR A 200 16.30 -1.40 15.25
N LEU A 201 16.83 -0.30 14.74
CA LEU A 201 18.27 -0.06 14.67
C LEU A 201 18.92 0.04 16.05
N THR A 202 18.23 0.65 17.02
CA THR A 202 18.70 0.73 18.42
C THR A 202 18.83 -0.67 19.02
N LYS A 203 17.91 -1.58 18.69
CA LYS A 203 17.92 -2.97 19.19
C LYS A 203 19.05 -3.80 18.57
N VAL A 204 19.30 -3.65 17.27
CA VAL A 204 20.20 -4.55 16.53
C VAL A 204 21.62 -4.03 16.35
N THR A 205 21.86 -2.73 16.58
CA THR A 205 23.16 -2.10 16.38
C THR A 205 23.94 -2.01 17.69
N GLU A 206 25.18 -2.47 17.66
CA GLU A 206 26.15 -2.32 18.73
C GLU A 206 27.34 -1.54 18.22
N VAL A 207 27.78 -0.54 19.00
CA VAL A 207 28.96 0.26 18.69
C VAL A 207 30.05 -0.08 19.69
N ASP A 208 31.22 -0.42 19.17
CA ASP A 208 32.41 -0.76 19.92
C ASP A 208 33.48 0.32 19.66
N ASP A 209 33.53 1.32 20.55
CA ASP A 209 34.48 2.43 20.42
C ASP A 209 35.94 1.99 20.63
N SER A 210 36.18 0.85 21.27
CA SER A 210 37.54 0.36 21.53
C SER A 210 38.18 -0.26 20.29
N GLU A 211 37.37 -0.94 19.48
CA GLU A 211 37.78 -1.59 18.24
C GLU A 211 37.44 -0.75 17.00
N GLU A 212 36.74 0.38 17.17
CA GLU A 212 36.20 1.23 16.09
C GLU A 212 35.33 0.43 15.10
N VAL A 213 34.41 -0.38 15.64
CA VAL A 213 33.50 -1.26 14.88
C VAL A 213 32.04 -0.98 15.21
N ILE A 214 31.20 -0.91 14.18
CA ILE A 214 29.73 -0.91 14.30
C ILE A 214 29.22 -2.28 13.81
N ARG A 215 28.62 -3.06 14.73
CA ARG A 215 28.00 -4.36 14.43
C ARG A 215 26.50 -4.16 14.25
N THR A 216 25.97 -4.36 13.05
CA THR A 216 24.57 -4.03 12.74
C THR A 216 23.92 -5.04 11.78
N THR A 217 22.68 -4.78 11.36
CA THR A 217 21.88 -5.66 10.51
C THR A 217 22.44 -5.84 9.09
N PRO A 218 22.38 -7.06 8.51
CA PRO A 218 22.80 -7.31 7.13
C PRO A 218 21.87 -6.69 6.08
N LEU A 219 20.70 -6.15 6.47
CA LEU A 219 19.81 -5.39 5.57
C LEU A 219 20.55 -4.23 4.89
N PHE A 220 21.44 -3.56 5.63
CA PHE A 220 22.32 -2.54 5.06
C PHE A 220 23.25 -3.09 3.98
N SER A 221 23.72 -4.32 4.11
CA SER A 221 24.56 -4.99 3.11
C SER A 221 23.77 -5.39 1.86
N TRP A 222 22.57 -5.93 2.03
CA TRP A 222 21.74 -6.43 0.93
C TRP A 222 21.08 -5.31 0.12
N PHE A 223 20.79 -4.17 0.77
CA PHE A 223 20.07 -3.05 0.18
C PHE A 223 20.86 -1.74 0.19
N ARG A 224 22.21 -1.82 0.15
CA ARG A 224 23.14 -0.68 0.21
C ARG A 224 22.68 0.54 -0.57
N GLY A 225 22.25 0.35 -1.82
CA GLY A 225 21.85 1.43 -2.71
C GLY A 225 20.61 2.18 -2.24
N ASP A 226 19.69 1.55 -1.53
CA ASP A 226 18.43 2.18 -1.09
C ASP A 226 18.70 3.32 -0.09
N PHE A 227 19.78 3.24 0.68
CA PHE A 227 20.17 4.23 1.69
C PHE A 227 20.79 5.50 1.10
N ARG A 228 21.04 5.57 -0.21
CA ARG A 228 21.52 6.80 -0.89
C ARG A 228 20.59 7.99 -0.74
N ALA A 229 19.31 7.75 -0.41
CA ALA A 229 18.34 8.81 -0.13
C ALA A 229 18.69 9.62 1.13
N TYR A 230 19.58 9.08 1.97
CA TYR A 230 20.13 9.71 3.17
C TYR A 230 21.65 9.87 3.03
N ASP A 231 22.19 10.03 1.82
CA ASP A 231 23.65 10.11 1.55
C ASP A 231 24.48 8.87 1.91
N GLY A 232 23.87 7.84 2.49
CA GLY A 232 24.51 6.55 2.75
C GLY A 232 24.01 5.90 4.04
N ILE A 233 24.58 4.74 4.37
CA ILE A 233 24.24 4.00 5.60
C ILE A 233 24.67 4.79 6.84
N ASP A 234 25.81 5.46 6.79
CA ASP A 234 26.39 6.14 7.94
C ASP A 234 25.58 7.38 8.33
N ASP A 235 25.23 8.19 7.34
CA ASP A 235 24.32 9.32 7.49
C ASP A 235 22.90 8.88 7.89
N PHE A 236 22.42 7.72 7.42
CA PHE A 236 21.16 7.13 7.89
C PHE A 236 21.24 6.78 9.38
N LEU A 237 22.33 6.15 9.83
CA LEU A 237 22.53 5.80 11.24
C LEU A 237 22.66 7.06 12.12
N VAL A 238 23.34 8.11 11.65
CA VAL A 238 23.40 9.39 12.37
C VAL A 238 22.05 10.08 12.41
N HIS A 239 21.30 10.09 11.31
CA HIS A 239 19.97 10.69 11.24
C HIS A 239 19.03 10.12 12.31
N PHE A 240 19.08 8.81 12.55
CA PHE A 240 18.29 8.14 13.59
C PHE A 240 18.92 8.20 14.99
N GLY A 241 20.10 8.78 15.13
CA GLY A 241 20.84 8.90 16.39
C GLY A 241 21.37 7.57 16.91
N ILE A 242 21.70 6.64 16.01
CA ILE A 242 22.26 5.33 16.34
C ILE A 242 23.77 5.41 16.54
N ILE A 243 24.43 6.27 15.76
CA ILE A 243 25.86 6.58 15.87
C ILE A 243 26.06 8.10 15.85
N THR A 244 27.23 8.57 16.25
CA THR A 244 27.65 9.98 16.13
C THR A 244 28.33 10.26 14.79
N GLU A 245 28.55 11.54 14.47
CA GLU A 245 29.28 11.96 13.27
C GLU A 245 30.72 11.42 13.24
N GLU A 246 31.39 11.35 14.39
CA GLU A 246 32.76 10.84 14.51
C GLU A 246 32.84 9.33 14.21
N GLN A 247 31.79 8.61 14.60
CA GLN A 247 31.68 7.16 14.44
C GLN A 247 31.38 6.72 13.00
N LYS A 248 31.08 7.64 12.07
CA LYS A 248 30.92 7.29 10.63
C LYS A 248 32.14 6.58 10.05
N SER A 249 33.32 6.92 10.58
CA SER A 249 34.61 6.36 10.17
C SER A 249 34.83 4.90 10.61
N TYR A 250 34.02 4.40 11.55
CA TYR A 250 34.15 3.04 12.07
C TYR A 250 33.88 2.01 10.98
N SER A 251 34.53 0.86 11.10
CA SER A 251 34.27 -0.26 10.22
C SER A 251 32.88 -0.85 10.50
N LYS A 252 32.20 -1.36 9.48
CA LYS A 252 30.90 -2.03 9.64
C LYS A 252 31.06 -3.53 9.54
N ASP A 253 30.54 -4.22 10.55
CA ASP A 253 30.35 -5.66 10.57
C ASP A 253 28.86 -5.98 10.54
N PHE A 254 28.46 -6.89 9.67
CA PHE A 254 27.04 -7.23 9.47
C PHE A 254 26.76 -8.57 10.12
N LYS A 255 25.87 -8.56 11.11
CA LYS A 255 25.44 -9.74 11.86
C LYS A 255 24.75 -10.75 10.96
N ASP A 256 24.63 -11.98 11.45
CA ASP A 256 23.76 -12.98 10.85
C ASP A 256 22.29 -12.55 10.94
N TYR A 257 21.44 -13.16 10.11
CA TYR A 257 20.00 -12.94 10.10
C TYR A 257 19.29 -14.26 10.32
N ASP A 258 18.54 -14.36 11.41
CA ASP A 258 17.75 -15.54 11.74
C ASP A 258 16.49 -15.59 10.87
N TRP A 259 16.49 -16.54 9.95
CA TRP A 259 15.39 -16.80 9.02
C TRP A 259 14.38 -17.83 9.53
N THR A 260 14.48 -18.26 10.79
CA THR A 260 13.50 -19.15 11.41
C THR A 260 12.12 -18.50 11.33
N LEU A 261 11.11 -19.29 10.94
CA LEU A 261 9.75 -18.80 10.76
C LEU A 261 9.18 -18.30 12.09
N GLU A 262 8.72 -17.06 12.12
CA GLU A 262 7.97 -16.49 13.22
C GLU A 262 6.90 -15.55 12.67
N THR A 263 5.65 -15.91 12.91
CA THR A 263 4.46 -15.15 12.50
C THR A 263 3.74 -14.62 13.74
N ASP A 264 2.76 -13.73 13.55
CA ASP A 264 1.94 -13.18 14.64
C ASP A 264 2.71 -12.30 15.65
N VAL A 265 3.84 -11.73 15.23
CA VAL A 265 4.61 -10.76 16.02
C VAL A 265 4.14 -9.34 15.67
N TRP A 266 3.33 -8.73 16.53
CA TRP A 266 2.74 -7.41 16.31
C TRP A 266 3.47 -6.29 17.05
N ALA A 267 3.38 -5.07 16.51
CA ALA A 267 3.75 -3.85 17.21
C ALA A 267 2.92 -3.70 18.49
N GLU A 268 3.58 -3.38 19.59
CA GLU A 268 2.92 -2.73 20.72
C GLU A 268 2.49 -1.31 20.30
N ASP A 269 1.34 -0.86 20.82
CA ASP A 269 0.72 0.41 20.45
C ASP A 269 1.50 1.63 20.97
#